data_AF-A0A8J8FNX2-F1
#
_entry.id   AF-A0A8J8FNX2-F1
#
_cell.length_a   1.000
_cell.length_b   1.000
_cell.length_c   1.000
_cell.angle_alpha   90.00
_cell.angle_beta   90.00
_cell.angle_gamma   90.00
#
_symmetry.space_group_name_H-M   'P 1'
#
loop_
_entity.id
_entity.type
_entity.pdbx_description
1 polymer ?
#
loop_
_entity_poly.entity_id
_entity_poly.type
_entity_poly.pdbx_seq_one_letter_code
_entity_poly.pdbx_strand_id
1 'polypeptide(L)'
;MFDVGFWELCLIGLVSLLVIGPEKLPKAARVAGFWVGKTRNMVASVKAEIKEELQAEEMRQIFKEQSGIEDIQNVLEEGSDTVNKVTSSIKSLSEEVKQTDDTK
;
A
#
# COMPACT_ATOMS: atom_id res chain seq x y z
N MET A 1 9.11 16.84 8.39
CA MET A 1 9.29 18.24 8.86
C MET A 1 9.28 18.24 10.38
N PHE A 2 10.43 17.90 10.96
CA PHE A 2 10.75 18.02 12.38
C PHE A 2 12.19 18.52 12.43
N ASP A 3 12.38 19.77 12.06
CA ASP A 3 13.67 20.44 12.19
C ASP A 3 13.73 21.05 13.59
N VAL A 4 13.88 20.19 14.60
CA VAL A 4 14.03 20.63 15.99
C VAL A 4 15.51 20.53 16.34
N GLY A 5 16.17 21.67 16.33
CA GLY A 5 17.56 21.81 16.71
C GLY A 5 17.78 21.71 18.21
N PHE A 6 19.05 21.59 18.60
CA PHE A 6 19.45 21.51 20.02
C PHE A 6 18.95 22.71 20.83
N TRP A 7 18.99 23.92 20.24
CA TRP A 7 18.56 25.14 20.91
C TRP A 7 17.05 25.15 21.22
N GLU A 8 16.24 24.65 20.30
CA GLU A 8 14.78 24.58 20.48
C GLU A 8 14.40 23.55 21.55
N LEU A 9 15.09 22.40 21.58
CA LEU A 9 14.91 21.42 22.67
C LEU A 9 15.26 22.02 24.03
N CYS A 10 16.36 22.79 24.13
CA CYS A 10 16.74 23.48 25.36
C CYS A 10 15.67 24.49 25.81
N LEU A 11 15.13 25.29 24.88
CA LEU A 11 14.07 26.25 25.18
C LEU A 11 12.78 25.56 25.67
N ILE A 12 12.35 24.52 24.95
CA ILE A 12 11.16 23.73 25.33
C ILE A 12 11.36 23.07 26.69
N GLY A 13 12.57 22.55 26.95
CA GLY A 13 12.95 22.01 28.25
C GLY A 13 12.80 23.06 29.35
N LEU A 14 13.37 24.25 29.17
CA LEU A 14 13.30 25.33 30.15
C LEU A 14 11.86 25.77 30.44
N VAL A 15 11.05 25.96 29.39
CA VAL A 15 9.61 26.32 29.54
C VAL A 15 8.84 25.20 30.24
N SER A 16 9.11 23.95 29.89
CA SER A 16 8.48 22.80 30.53
C SER A 16 8.86 22.69 32.01
N LEU A 17 10.12 22.98 32.36
CA LEU A 17 10.57 23.04 33.75
C LEU A 17 9.82 24.15 34.51
N LEU A 18 9.58 25.31 33.90
CA LEU A 18 8.87 26.42 34.52
C LEU A 18 7.38 26.13 34.75
N VAL A 19 6.69 25.56 33.75
CA VAL A 19 5.24 25.34 33.79
C VAL A 19 4.86 24.14 34.65
N ILE A 20 5.52 23.00 34.42
CA ILE A 20 5.22 21.72 35.09
C ILE A 20 6.01 21.55 36.38
N GLY A 21 7.18 22.21 36.48
CA GLY A 21 8.10 22.06 37.60
C GLY A 21 9.16 20.97 37.34
N PRO A 22 10.42 21.17 37.79
CA PRO A 22 11.52 20.23 37.56
C PRO A 22 11.28 18.85 38.19
N GLU A 23 10.50 18.76 39.26
CA GLU A 23 10.21 17.48 39.94
C GLU A 23 9.17 16.63 39.22
N LYS A 24 8.29 17.25 38.41
CA LYS A 24 7.15 16.59 37.76
C LYS A 24 7.42 16.27 36.30
N LEU A 25 8.26 17.05 35.62
CA LEU A 25 8.67 16.80 34.23
C LEU A 25 9.26 15.38 34.02
N PRO A 26 10.21 14.87 34.83
CA PRO A 26 10.73 13.51 34.63
C PRO A 26 9.65 12.43 34.80
N LYS A 27 8.64 12.68 35.65
CA LYS A 27 7.50 11.77 35.79
C LYS A 27 6.62 11.79 34.53
N ALA A 28 6.31 12.97 34.01
CA ALA A 28 5.55 13.12 32.77
C ALA A 28 6.25 12.49 31.56
N ALA A 29 7.57 12.71 31.42
CA ALA A 29 8.37 12.12 30.36
C ALA A 29 8.38 10.58 30.42
N ARG A 30 8.46 9.99 31.61
CA ARG A 30 8.35 8.53 31.79
C ARG A 30 6.99 7.99 31.35
N VAL A 31 5.91 8.68 31.72
CA VAL A 31 4.55 8.27 31.32
C VAL A 31 4.40 8.38 29.81
N ALA A 32 4.72 9.54 29.22
CA ALA A 32 4.67 9.74 27.79
C ALA A 32 5.52 8.71 27.03
N GLY A 33 6.75 8.45 27.50
CA GLY A 33 7.64 7.44 26.95
C GLY A 33 7.08 6.03 27.05
N PHE A 34 6.41 5.67 28.16
CA PHE A 34 5.75 4.38 28.32
C PHE A 34 4.62 4.19 27.29
N TRP A 35 3.77 5.21 27.10
CA TRP A 35 2.70 5.17 26.11
C TRP A 35 3.23 5.06 24.69
N VAL A 36 4.21 5.90 24.32
CA VAL A 36 4.84 5.85 22.99
C VAL A 36 5.52 4.50 22.75
N GLY A 37 6.23 3.97 23.75
CA GLY A 37 6.88 2.66 23.67
C GLY A 37 5.88 1.51 23.52
N LYS A 38 4.79 1.52 24.29
CA LYS A 38 3.73 0.52 24.20
C LYS A 38 3.04 0.55 22.84
N THR A 39 2.73 1.73 22.31
CA THR A 39 2.16 1.89 20.96
C THR A 39 3.13 1.42 19.88
N ARG A 40 4.42 1.79 19.98
CA ARG A 40 5.45 1.34 19.03
C ARG A 40 5.54 -0.19 19.00
N ASN A 41 5.53 -0.83 20.16
CA ASN A 41 5.57 -2.29 20.26
C ASN A 41 4.31 -2.93 19.69
N MET A 42 3.13 -2.39 19.98
CA MET A 42 1.87 -2.88 19.42
C MET A 42 1.85 -2.78 17.89
N VAL A 43 2.28 -1.65 17.32
CA VAL A 43 2.41 -1.48 15.87
C VAL A 43 3.45 -2.45 15.29
N ALA A 44 4.55 -2.70 16.01
CA ALA A 44 5.56 -3.67 15.58
C ALA A 44 5.02 -5.10 15.57
N SER A 45 4.24 -5.50 16.57
CA SER A 45 3.57 -6.81 16.61
C SER A 45 2.55 -6.97 15.49
N VAL A 46 1.69 -5.98 15.27
CA VAL A 46 0.72 -5.99 14.17
C VAL A 46 1.42 -6.03 12.82
N LYS A 47 2.51 -5.27 12.64
CA LYS A 47 3.34 -5.36 11.42
C LYS A 47 3.99 -6.74 11.25
N ALA A 48 4.36 -7.42 12.34
CA ALA A 48 4.95 -8.75 12.28
C ALA A 48 3.91 -9.81 11.91
N GLU A 49 2.71 -9.76 12.49
CA GLU A 49 1.56 -10.61 12.15
C GLU A 49 1.13 -10.39 10.69
N ILE A 50 1.00 -9.12 10.27
CA ILE A 50 0.71 -8.76 8.88
C ILE A 50 1.82 -9.23 7.96
N LYS A 51 3.10 -9.17 8.36
CA LYS A 51 4.22 -9.65 7.54
C LYS A 51 4.20 -11.17 7.39
N GLU A 52 3.69 -11.90 8.37
CA GLU A 52 3.57 -13.37 8.30
C GLU A 52 2.40 -13.79 7.39
N GLU A 53 1.29 -13.05 7.36
CA GLU A 53 0.18 -13.27 6.42
C GLU A 53 0.48 -12.73 5.01
N LEU A 54 1.10 -11.55 4.89
CA LEU A 54 1.45 -10.91 3.62
C LEU A 54 2.76 -11.42 3.01
N GLN A 55 3.55 -12.26 3.69
CA GLN A 55 4.77 -12.82 3.06
C GLN A 55 4.43 -13.65 1.81
N ALA A 56 3.22 -14.21 1.72
CA ALA A 56 2.74 -14.88 0.52
C ALA A 56 2.31 -13.90 -0.60
N GLU A 57 1.90 -12.68 -0.26
CA GLU A 57 1.25 -11.74 -1.18
C GLU A 57 2.16 -10.59 -1.62
N GLU A 58 3.00 -10.05 -0.72
CA GLU A 58 4.00 -9.03 -1.03
C GLU A 58 5.20 -9.60 -1.79
N MET A 59 5.60 -10.85 -1.54
CA MET A 59 6.63 -11.49 -2.37
C MET A 59 6.11 -11.66 -3.80
N ARG A 60 4.83 -11.96 -3.97
CA ARG A 60 4.17 -12.04 -5.27
C ARG A 60 4.05 -10.68 -5.95
N GLN A 61 3.86 -9.60 -5.18
CA GLN A 61 3.75 -8.24 -5.69
C GLN A 61 5.10 -7.65 -6.09
N ILE A 62 6.16 -7.88 -5.29
CA ILE A 62 7.53 -7.43 -5.62
C ILE A 62 8.12 -8.23 -6.79
N PHE A 63 7.86 -9.54 -6.90
CA PHE A 63 8.22 -10.32 -8.10
C PHE A 63 7.42 -9.89 -9.35
N LYS A 64 6.14 -9.52 -9.19
CA LYS A 64 5.31 -9.00 -10.29
C LYS A 64 5.75 -7.59 -10.73
N GLU A 65 6.25 -6.79 -9.81
CA GLU A 65 6.71 -5.42 -10.07
C GLU A 65 8.16 -5.39 -10.61
N GLN A 66 8.99 -6.38 -10.30
CA GLN A 66 10.36 -6.51 -10.83
C GLN A 66 10.48 -7.37 -12.11
N SER A 67 9.50 -8.19 -12.49
CA SER A 67 9.68 -9.19 -13.57
C SER A 67 8.45 -9.45 -14.45
N GLY A 68 7.84 -8.46 -15.14
CA GLY A 68 6.74 -8.83 -16.03
C GLY A 68 6.14 -7.81 -17.00
N ILE A 69 6.78 -6.68 -17.27
CA ILE A 69 6.28 -5.77 -18.32
C ILE A 69 6.44 -6.38 -19.73
N GLU A 70 7.37 -7.33 -19.92
CA GLU A 70 7.54 -8.09 -21.17
C GLU A 70 6.50 -9.21 -21.37
N ASP A 71 6.13 -9.95 -20.31
CA ASP A 71 5.14 -11.04 -20.42
C ASP A 71 3.72 -10.53 -20.65
N ILE A 72 3.38 -9.36 -20.08
CA ILE A 72 2.10 -8.71 -20.37
C ILE A 72 2.03 -8.26 -21.83
N GLN A 73 3.16 -7.85 -22.43
CA GLN A 73 3.20 -7.44 -23.83
C GLN A 73 2.99 -8.64 -24.77
N ASN A 74 3.64 -9.77 -24.49
CA ASN A 74 3.46 -11.01 -25.28
C ASN A 74 2.05 -11.61 -25.13
N VAL A 75 1.47 -11.60 -23.92
CA VAL A 75 0.09 -12.06 -23.68
C VAL A 75 -0.93 -11.09 -24.29
N LEU A 76 -0.63 -9.79 -24.33
CA LEU A 76 -1.50 -8.79 -24.95
C LEU A 76 -1.44 -8.85 -26.48
N GLU A 77 -0.30 -9.21 -27.07
CA GLU A 77 -0.15 -9.43 -28.51
C GLU A 77 -0.87 -10.71 -28.96
N GLU A 78 -0.66 -11.83 -28.25
CA GLU A 78 -1.34 -13.12 -28.51
C GLU A 78 -2.85 -13.06 -28.17
N GLY A 79 -3.20 -12.28 -27.15
CA GLY A 79 -4.57 -11.93 -26.80
C GLY A 79 -5.24 -11.04 -27.86
N SER A 80 -4.51 -10.11 -28.48
CA SER A 80 -5.03 -9.23 -29.54
C SER A 80 -5.35 -10.01 -30.81
N ASP A 81 -4.53 -11.00 -31.18
CA ASP A 81 -4.81 -11.87 -32.33
C ASP A 81 -6.00 -12.80 -32.09
N THR A 82 -6.15 -13.30 -30.87
CA THR A 82 -7.30 -14.12 -30.47
C THR A 82 -8.57 -13.28 -30.40
N VAL A 83 -8.50 -12.06 -29.86
CA VAL A 83 -9.62 -11.12 -29.80
C VAL A 83 -10.02 -10.66 -31.21
N ASN A 84 -9.08 -10.43 -32.12
CA ASN A 84 -9.40 -10.12 -33.52
C ASN A 84 -10.05 -11.30 -34.25
N LYS A 85 -9.61 -12.54 -34.01
CA LYS A 85 -10.26 -13.75 -34.56
C LYS A 85 -11.64 -14.00 -33.97
N VAL A 86 -11.82 -13.76 -32.69
CA VAL A 86 -13.13 -13.86 -32.02
C VAL A 86 -14.05 -12.75 -32.51
N THR A 87 -13.55 -11.53 -32.67
CA THR A 87 -14.32 -10.40 -33.21
C THR A 87 -14.70 -10.62 -34.67
N SER A 88 -13.82 -11.17 -35.50
CA SER A 88 -14.16 -11.50 -36.89
C SER A 88 -15.15 -12.66 -36.99
N SER A 89 -15.03 -13.66 -36.13
CA SER A 89 -15.98 -14.78 -36.04
C SER A 89 -17.35 -14.34 -35.50
N ILE A 90 -17.38 -13.44 -34.51
CA ILE A 90 -18.61 -12.81 -34.02
C ILE A 90 -19.18 -11.87 -35.08
N LYS A 91 -18.35 -11.18 -35.87
CA LYS A 91 -18.82 -10.33 -36.96
C LYS A 91 -19.42 -11.16 -38.11
N SER A 92 -18.83 -12.30 -38.46
CA SER A 92 -19.40 -13.22 -39.44
C SER A 92 -20.67 -13.88 -38.91
N LEU A 93 -20.71 -14.28 -37.63
CA LEU A 93 -21.93 -14.76 -36.99
C LEU A 93 -22.99 -13.66 -36.88
N SER A 94 -22.60 -12.39 -36.70
CA SER A 94 -23.54 -11.26 -36.65
C SER A 94 -24.05 -10.88 -38.04
N GLU A 95 -23.27 -11.10 -39.09
CA GLU A 95 -23.73 -11.00 -40.49
C GLU A 95 -24.67 -12.16 -40.85
N GLU A 96 -24.43 -13.36 -40.32
CA GLU A 96 -25.30 -14.53 -40.50
C GLU A 96 -26.59 -14.45 -39.66
N VAL A 97 -26.52 -13.94 -38.42
CA VAL A 97 -27.69 -13.72 -37.54
C VAL A 97 -28.58 -12.56 -38.04
N LYS A 98 -28.02 -11.56 -38.73
CA LYS A 98 -28.82 -10.50 -39.39
C LYS A 98 -29.76 -11.03 -40.48
N GLN A 99 -29.53 -12.24 -40.99
CA GLN A 99 -30.41 -12.87 -41.99
C GLN A 99 -31.53 -13.71 -41.34
N THR A 100 -31.52 -13.87 -40.01
CA THR A 100 -32.54 -14.65 -39.27
C THR A 100 -33.56 -13.81 -38.48
N ASP A 101 -33.41 -12.48 -38.42
CA ASP A 101 -34.43 -11.58 -37.84
C ASP A 101 -35.45 -11.06 -38.89
N ASP A 102 -35.25 -11.36 -40.18
CA ASP A 102 -36.21 -11.02 -41.27
C ASP A 102 -37.25 -12.14 -41.51
N THR A 103 -37.51 -12.99 -40.51
CA THR A 103 -38.66 -13.91 -40.53
C THR A 103 -39.40 -13.87 -39.20
N LYS A 104 -40.00 -12.72 -38.90
CA LYS A 104 -41.37 -12.71 -38.40
C LYS A 104 -42.14 -11.46 -38.80
#